data_AF-A0A1N6F047-F1
#
_entry.id   AF-A0A1N6F047-F1
#
_cell.length_a   1.000
_cell.length_b   1.000
_cell.length_c   1.000
_cell.angle_alpha   90.00
_cell.angle_beta   90.00
_cell.angle_gamma   90.00
#
_symmetry.space_group_name_H-M   'P 1'
#
loop_
_entity.id
_entity.type
_entity.pdbx_description
1 polymer ?
#
loop_
_entity_poly.entity_id
_entity_poly.type
_entity_poly.pdbx_seq_one_letter_code
_entity_poly.pdbx_strand_id
1 'polypeptide(L)'
;MTVPLLLHSGRGRPIWEPKPEVRNVPGRTEKVNVMTHAGKMLAGAVVTVMLALGFSGAAAAKSLADSRAVTGGLISVGIALEVAEKCPEISTRTIKGYSFLNSLKSQARKEGFSDAEIEAYVDDKAEKEKLIAKARAYMKSKGVDGSTASYCKLGREEIAANTQAGALMRAR
;
A
#
# COMPACT_ATOMS: atom_id res chain seq x y z
N MET A 1 -30.43 41.17 8.83
CA MET A 1 -29.04 41.30 9.27
C MET A 1 -28.46 39.90 9.40
N THR A 2 -27.44 39.65 8.58
CA THR A 2 -26.74 38.41 8.28
C THR A 2 -25.90 37.89 9.45
N VAL A 3 -26.04 36.60 9.76
CA VAL A 3 -25.07 35.84 10.58
C VAL A 3 -24.42 34.80 9.65
N PRO A 4 -23.12 34.90 9.32
CA PRO A 4 -22.47 33.91 8.49
C PRO A 4 -22.11 32.68 9.33
N LEU A 5 -22.73 31.54 8.99
CA LEU A 5 -22.40 30.22 9.52
C LEU A 5 -21.08 29.75 8.91
N LEU A 6 -19.96 30.04 9.57
CA LEU A 6 -18.66 29.41 9.31
C LEU A 6 -18.64 28.03 9.99
N LEU A 7 -19.19 27.01 9.32
CA LEU A 7 -18.83 25.62 9.59
C LEU A 7 -17.89 25.16 8.47
N HIS A 8 -16.61 25.46 8.66
CA HIS A 8 -15.54 24.87 7.87
C HIS A 8 -15.46 23.38 8.26
N SER A 9 -16.04 22.53 7.40
CA SER A 9 -15.97 21.08 7.50
C SER A 9 -14.51 20.63 7.63
N GLY A 10 -14.16 20.10 8.79
CA GLY A 10 -12.94 19.35 9.01
C GLY A 10 -12.97 18.07 8.18
N ARG A 11 -12.60 18.18 6.90
CA ARG A 11 -12.25 17.02 6.09
C ARG A 11 -10.89 16.52 6.58
N GLY A 12 -10.93 15.47 7.39
CA GLY A 12 -9.76 14.62 7.63
C GLY A 12 -9.16 14.24 6.27
N ARG A 13 -7.83 14.29 6.17
CA ARG A 13 -7.15 14.00 4.90
C ARG A 13 -7.54 12.60 4.42
N PRO A 14 -7.82 12.43 3.12
CA PRO A 14 -8.07 11.11 2.58
C PRO A 14 -6.87 10.20 2.83
N ILE A 15 -7.14 8.94 3.15
CA ILE A 15 -6.14 7.92 3.46
C ILE A 15 -5.17 7.61 2.29
N TRP A 16 -5.49 8.04 1.07
CA TRP A 16 -4.62 7.95 -0.10
C TRP A 16 -3.72 9.17 -0.30
N GLU A 17 -3.86 10.22 0.52
CA GLU A 17 -2.87 11.28 0.54
C GLU A 17 -1.56 10.67 1.04
N PRO A 18 -0.45 10.73 0.29
CA PRO A 18 0.84 10.29 0.81
C PRO A 18 1.08 11.05 2.12
N LYS A 19 1.44 10.33 3.20
CA LYS A 19 1.82 10.97 4.47
C LYS A 19 2.76 12.14 4.12
N PRO A 20 2.53 13.36 4.67
CA PRO A 20 3.44 14.46 4.40
C PRO A 20 4.83 13.97 4.78
N GLU A 21 5.71 13.93 3.77
CA GLU A 21 7.12 13.70 3.95
C GLU A 21 7.57 14.63 5.08
N VAL A 22 7.99 14.07 6.21
CA VAL A 22 8.69 14.87 7.23
C VAL A 22 9.88 15.47 6.51
N ARG A 23 9.77 16.75 6.16
CA ARG A 23 10.80 17.49 5.44
C ARG A 23 12.02 17.46 6.35
N ASN A 24 12.95 16.56 6.03
CA ASN A 24 14.23 16.47 6.69
C ASN A 24 14.86 17.86 6.60
N VAL A 25 15.05 18.53 7.75
CA VAL A 25 15.71 19.83 7.83
C VAL A 25 17.20 19.50 7.86
N PRO A 26 17.96 19.69 6.76
CA PRO A 26 19.40 19.50 6.84
C PRO A 26 19.96 20.57 7.78
N GLY A 27 20.44 20.10 8.94
CA GLY A 27 21.31 20.87 9.80
C GLY A 27 22.48 21.38 8.97
N ARG A 28 22.52 22.70 8.82
CA ARG A 28 23.67 23.46 8.40
C ARG A 28 24.82 23.14 9.35
N THR A 29 25.80 22.35 8.89
CA THR A 29 27.26 22.57 8.94
C THR A 29 27.97 21.23 8.79
N GLU A 30 28.60 20.97 7.65
CA GLU A 30 30.02 20.60 7.61
C GLU A 30 30.53 20.70 6.17
N LYS A 31 31.53 21.54 5.95
CA LYS A 31 32.23 21.65 4.67
C LYS A 31 33.15 20.45 4.54
N VAL A 32 32.77 19.44 3.75
CA VAL A 32 33.72 18.41 3.35
C VAL A 32 34.28 18.79 1.98
N ASN A 33 35.46 19.41 2.02
CA ASN A 33 36.31 19.63 0.87
C ASN A 33 36.86 18.26 0.43
N VAL A 34 36.30 17.64 -0.60
CA VAL A 34 36.94 16.49 -1.25
C VAL A 34 37.46 16.91 -2.61
N MET A 35 38.73 17.25 -2.55
CA MET A 35 39.72 17.40 -3.60
C MET A 35 39.56 16.32 -4.68
N THR A 36 39.37 16.79 -5.91
CA THR A 36 39.79 16.11 -7.14
C THR A 36 41.14 15.41 -6.98
N HIS A 37 41.20 14.09 -7.17
CA HIS A 37 42.37 13.43 -7.74
C HIS A 37 41.96 12.26 -8.63
N ALA A 38 42.17 12.51 -9.92
CA ALA A 38 42.24 11.51 -10.97
C ALA A 38 43.43 10.57 -10.73
N GLY A 39 43.22 9.29 -11.04
CA GLY A 39 44.21 8.40 -11.62
C GLY A 39 45.40 8.02 -10.75
N LYS A 40 45.42 6.77 -10.28
CA LYS A 40 46.48 5.79 -10.60
C LYS A 40 46.15 4.43 -10.01
N MET A 41 46.22 3.44 -10.92
CA MET A 41 46.31 2.00 -10.66
C MET A 41 47.31 1.69 -9.55
N LEU A 42 47.05 0.65 -8.74
CA LEU A 42 48.02 -0.36 -8.29
C LEU A 42 47.33 -1.43 -7.41
N ALA A 43 47.40 -2.67 -7.91
CA ALA A 43 47.60 -3.95 -7.20
C ALA A 43 46.97 -4.21 -5.81
N GLY A 44 46.24 -5.33 -5.70
CA GLY A 44 46.03 -6.03 -4.43
C GLY A 44 44.97 -7.11 -4.51
N ALA A 45 45.36 -8.36 -4.31
CA ALA A 45 44.61 -9.57 -4.65
C ALA A 45 43.74 -10.13 -3.51
N VAL A 46 42.88 -11.07 -3.92
CA VAL A 46 42.16 -12.10 -3.13
C VAL A 46 40.93 -11.63 -2.32
N VAL A 47 39.74 -11.73 -2.94
CA VAL A 47 38.49 -11.93 -2.20
C VAL A 47 38.01 -13.35 -2.46
N THR A 48 38.06 -14.14 -1.40
CA THR A 48 37.72 -15.56 -1.31
C THR A 48 36.27 -15.81 -1.78
N VAL A 49 36.11 -16.54 -2.87
CA VAL A 49 34.82 -17.10 -3.30
C VAL A 49 34.59 -18.40 -2.52
N MET A 50 33.77 -18.36 -1.46
CA MET A 50 33.16 -19.55 -0.86
C MET A 50 31.89 -19.16 -0.09
N LEU A 51 30.71 -19.50 -0.61
CA LEU A 51 30.03 -20.74 -0.22
C LEU A 51 28.73 -20.87 -1.03
N ALA A 52 28.69 -21.86 -1.92
CA ALA A 52 27.45 -22.33 -2.52
C ALA A 52 26.65 -23.10 -1.46
N LEU A 53 25.57 -22.50 -0.97
CA LEU A 53 24.49 -23.23 -0.32
C LEU A 53 23.35 -23.32 -1.34
N GLY A 54 23.17 -24.53 -1.87
CA GLY A 54 22.00 -24.88 -2.66
C GLY A 54 20.75 -24.71 -1.80
N PHE A 55 20.00 -23.65 -2.07
CA PHE A 55 18.64 -23.51 -1.56
C PHE A 55 17.72 -24.28 -2.50
N SER A 56 17.42 -25.53 -2.13
CA SER A 56 16.42 -26.34 -2.82
C SER A 56 15.06 -25.64 -2.71
N GLY A 57 14.48 -25.33 -3.87
CA GLY A 57 13.36 -24.40 -4.04
C GLY A 57 12.14 -24.70 -3.18
N ALA A 58 11.81 -23.74 -2.33
CA ALA A 58 10.53 -23.08 -2.50
C ALA A 58 10.77 -21.95 -3.50
N ALA A 59 9.95 -21.80 -4.53
CA ALA A 59 9.88 -20.55 -5.27
C ALA A 59 9.35 -19.49 -4.29
N ALA A 60 10.22 -18.96 -3.44
CA ALA A 60 9.92 -17.83 -2.58
C ALA A 60 9.55 -16.68 -3.52
N ALA A 61 8.41 -16.06 -3.26
CA ALA A 61 8.05 -14.82 -3.92
C ALA A 61 9.27 -13.89 -3.85
N LYS A 62 9.77 -13.46 -5.01
CA LYS A 62 11.01 -12.66 -5.09
C LYS A 62 10.83 -11.32 -4.36
N SER A 63 9.58 -10.88 -4.23
CA SER A 63 9.11 -9.74 -3.44
C SER A 63 7.68 -9.99 -2.93
N LEU A 64 7.23 -9.22 -1.94
CA LEU A 64 5.82 -9.22 -1.51
C LEU A 64 4.83 -8.90 -2.66
N ALA A 65 5.28 -8.18 -3.69
CA ALA A 65 4.48 -7.89 -4.87
C ALA A 65 4.14 -9.13 -5.70
N ASP A 66 4.95 -10.19 -5.59
CA ASP A 66 4.74 -11.48 -6.28
C ASP A 66 3.77 -12.38 -5.52
N SER A 67 3.51 -12.08 -4.24
CA SER A 67 2.52 -12.79 -3.44
C SER A 67 1.11 -12.41 -3.90
N ARG A 68 0.49 -13.29 -4.69
CA ARG A 68 -0.89 -13.09 -5.16
C ARG A 68 -1.89 -12.99 -4.00
N ALA A 69 -1.66 -13.75 -2.93
CA ALA A 69 -2.54 -13.73 -1.75
C ALA A 69 -2.46 -12.37 -1.03
N VAL A 70 -1.25 -11.88 -0.74
CA VAL A 70 -1.07 -10.60 -0.04
C VAL A 70 -1.51 -9.43 -0.93
N THR A 71 -1.02 -9.38 -2.18
CA THR A 71 -1.34 -8.32 -3.14
C THR A 71 -2.84 -8.26 -3.44
N GLY A 72 -3.49 -9.41 -3.69
CA GLY A 72 -4.94 -9.47 -3.92
C GLY A 72 -5.77 -9.07 -2.71
N GLY A 73 -5.32 -9.43 -1.50
CA GLY A 73 -5.92 -8.98 -0.26
C GLY A 73 -5.84 -7.47 -0.07
N LEU A 74 -4.66 -6.87 -0.27
CA LEU A 74 -4.46 -5.42 -0.19
C LEU A 74 -5.29 -4.66 -1.22
N ILE A 75 -5.43 -5.19 -2.45
CA ILE A 75 -6.32 -4.62 -3.46
C ILE A 75 -7.78 -4.65 -2.99
N SER A 76 -8.23 -5.76 -2.39
CA SER A 76 -9.59 -5.89 -1.86
C SER A 76 -9.88 -4.88 -0.74
N VAL A 77 -8.89 -4.62 0.12
CA VAL A 77 -8.97 -3.57 1.14
C VAL A 77 -9.07 -2.18 0.50
N GLY A 78 -8.24 -1.91 -0.52
CA GLY A 78 -8.27 -0.64 -1.27
C GLY A 78 -9.63 -0.38 -1.91
N ILE A 79 -10.23 -1.40 -2.56
CA ILE A 79 -11.58 -1.31 -3.13
C ILE A 79 -12.61 -0.98 -2.04
N ALA A 80 -12.60 -1.71 -0.93
CA ALA A 80 -13.56 -1.50 0.16
C ALA A 80 -13.47 -0.10 0.76
N LEU A 81 -12.25 0.42 0.93
CA LEU A 81 -12.01 1.77 1.46
C LEU A 81 -12.46 2.85 0.48
N GLU A 82 -12.11 2.76 -0.81
CA GLU A 82 -12.49 3.76 -1.80
C GLU A 82 -14.01 3.79 -2.01
N VAL A 83 -14.66 2.62 -2.06
CA VAL A 83 -16.12 2.53 -2.14
C VAL A 83 -16.79 3.16 -0.91
N ALA A 84 -16.32 2.85 0.30
CA ALA A 84 -16.90 3.41 1.52
C ALA A 84 -16.68 4.93 1.65
N GLU A 85 -15.62 5.47 1.05
CA GLU A 85 -15.39 6.92 1.02
C GLU A 85 -16.29 7.62 0.00
N LYS A 86 -16.49 7.02 -1.18
CA LYS A 86 -17.29 7.63 -2.26
C LYS A 86 -18.79 7.38 -2.15
N CYS A 87 -19.20 6.36 -1.40
CA CYS A 87 -20.59 5.99 -1.18
C CYS A 87 -21.04 6.26 0.27
N PRO A 88 -21.93 7.25 0.52
CA PRO A 88 -22.41 7.58 1.87
C PRO A 88 -23.36 6.53 2.45
N GLU A 89 -23.84 5.55 1.68
CA GLU A 89 -24.72 4.47 2.16
C GLU A 89 -23.95 3.23 2.61
N ILE A 90 -22.63 3.21 2.42
CA ILE A 90 -21.76 2.07 2.74
C ILE A 90 -20.75 2.49 3.81
N SER A 91 -20.35 1.54 4.64
CA SER A 91 -19.29 1.72 5.63
C SER A 91 -18.39 0.49 5.68
N THR A 92 -17.12 0.70 6.04
CA THR A 92 -16.19 -0.41 6.29
C THR A 92 -16.48 -1.07 7.63
N ARG A 93 -16.32 -2.39 7.69
CA ARG A 93 -16.30 -3.17 8.93
C ARG A 93 -14.90 -3.09 9.54
N THR A 94 -14.58 -2.00 10.24
CA THR A 94 -13.22 -1.69 10.72
C THR A 94 -12.55 -2.85 11.47
N ILE A 95 -13.27 -3.53 12.37
CA ILE A 95 -12.75 -4.69 13.11
C ILE A 95 -12.38 -5.84 12.15
N LYS A 96 -13.23 -6.13 11.16
CA LYS A 96 -12.93 -7.16 10.14
C LYS A 96 -11.78 -6.73 9.23
N GLY A 97 -11.70 -5.45 8.86
CA GLY A 97 -10.60 -4.89 8.07
C GLY A 97 -9.25 -5.07 8.78
N TYR A 98 -9.18 -4.70 10.05
CA TYR A 98 -7.96 -4.89 10.86
C TYR A 98 -7.58 -6.36 11.00
N SER A 99 -8.55 -7.24 11.31
CA SER A 99 -8.32 -8.68 11.38
C SER A 99 -7.81 -9.26 10.06
N PHE A 100 -8.37 -8.81 8.93
CA PHE A 100 -7.95 -9.25 7.60
C PHE A 100 -6.53 -8.77 7.27
N LEU A 101 -6.18 -7.51 7.52
CA LEU A 101 -4.81 -7.02 7.35
C LEU A 101 -3.79 -7.81 8.17
N ASN A 102 -4.13 -8.17 9.42
CA ASN A 102 -3.30 -9.04 10.25
C ASN A 102 -3.16 -10.46 9.67
N SER A 103 -4.22 -10.97 9.02
CA SER A 103 -4.14 -12.25 8.30
C SER A 103 -3.21 -12.19 7.09
N LEU A 104 -3.18 -11.07 6.36
CA LEU A 104 -2.24 -10.85 5.25
C LEU A 104 -0.80 -10.74 5.75
N LYS A 105 -0.57 -10.02 6.86
CA LYS A 105 0.76 -10.00 7.52
C LYS A 105 1.19 -11.41 7.91
N SER A 106 0.28 -12.20 8.49
CA SER A 106 0.55 -13.60 8.83
C SER A 106 0.87 -14.46 7.62
N GLN A 107 0.16 -14.25 6.51
CA GLN A 107 0.40 -14.94 5.25
C GLN A 107 1.78 -14.58 4.67
N ALA A 108 2.17 -13.31 4.66
CA ALA A 108 3.50 -12.88 4.22
C ALA A 108 4.61 -13.54 5.06
N ARG A 109 4.45 -13.63 6.40
CA ARG A 109 5.42 -14.33 7.24
C ARG A 109 5.52 -15.83 6.92
N LYS A 110 4.40 -16.49 6.60
CA LYS A 110 4.40 -17.91 6.18
C LYS A 110 5.13 -18.11 4.85
N GLU A 111 5.17 -17.08 4.01
CA GLU A 111 5.92 -17.07 2.75
C GLU A 111 7.41 -16.76 2.94
N GLY A 112 7.85 -16.50 4.17
CA GLY A 112 9.26 -16.31 4.54
C GLY A 112 9.70 -14.86 4.70
N PHE A 113 8.80 -13.89 4.55
CA PHE A 113 9.12 -12.48 4.73
C PHE A 113 9.23 -12.09 6.21
N SER A 114 10.26 -11.32 6.54
CA SER A 114 10.44 -10.71 7.86
C SER A 114 9.47 -9.54 8.07
N ASP A 115 9.22 -9.18 9.32
CA ASP A 115 8.37 -8.02 9.66
C ASP A 115 8.92 -6.71 9.06
N ALA A 116 10.25 -6.55 8.97
CA ALA A 116 10.89 -5.38 8.37
C ALA A 116 10.69 -5.32 6.85
N GLU A 117 10.74 -6.46 6.16
CA GLU A 117 10.44 -6.52 4.71
C GLU A 117 8.97 -6.22 4.44
N ILE A 118 8.07 -6.73 5.28
CA ILE A 118 6.64 -6.43 5.19
C ILE A 118 6.38 -4.94 5.39
N GLU A 119 7.00 -4.34 6.42
CA GLU A 119 6.86 -2.90 6.71
C GLU A 119 7.41 -2.04 5.57
N ALA A 120 8.61 -2.35 5.08
CA ALA A 120 9.21 -1.67 3.92
C ALA A 120 8.29 -1.74 2.69
N TYR A 121 7.69 -2.91 2.43
CA TYR A 121 6.76 -3.07 1.31
C TYR A 121 5.49 -2.24 1.46
N VAL A 122 4.84 -2.27 2.64
CA VAL A 122 3.62 -1.49 2.87
C VAL A 122 3.90 -0.02 3.09
N ASP A 123 5.15 0.43 3.17
CA ASP A 123 5.53 1.84 3.22
C ASP A 123 6.01 2.40 1.88
N ASP A 124 6.46 1.53 0.97
CA ASP A 124 6.88 1.90 -0.38
C ASP A 124 5.75 2.58 -1.18
N LYS A 125 6.00 3.82 -1.60
CA LYS A 125 5.03 4.64 -2.33
C LYS A 125 4.74 4.10 -3.73
N ALA A 126 5.73 3.52 -4.41
CA ALA A 126 5.56 2.97 -5.75
C ALA A 126 4.73 1.67 -5.70
N GLU A 127 4.94 0.82 -4.70
CA GLU A 127 4.12 -0.38 -4.49
C GLU A 127 2.68 -0.03 -4.11
N LYS A 128 2.48 0.97 -3.24
CA LYS A 128 1.14 1.52 -2.96
C LYS A 128 0.43 1.99 -4.23
N GLU A 129 1.11 2.77 -5.06
CA GLU A 129 0.50 3.30 -6.28
C GLU A 129 0.13 2.18 -7.26
N LYS A 130 0.96 1.14 -7.37
CA LYS A 130 0.63 -0.06 -8.18
C LYS A 130 -0.63 -0.75 -7.65
N LEU A 131 -0.78 -0.91 -6.34
CA LEU A 131 -1.96 -1.52 -5.72
C LEU A 131 -3.21 -0.67 -5.96
N ILE A 132 -3.11 0.64 -5.78
CA ILE A 132 -4.20 1.60 -6.04
C ILE A 132 -4.62 1.56 -7.51
N ALA A 133 -3.66 1.58 -8.44
CA ALA A 133 -3.93 1.50 -9.87
C ALA A 133 -4.67 0.20 -10.23
N LYS A 134 -4.27 -0.94 -9.64
CA LYS A 134 -4.98 -2.23 -9.83
C LYS A 134 -6.41 -2.19 -9.27
N ALA A 135 -6.61 -1.61 -8.08
CA ALA A 135 -7.94 -1.45 -7.50
C ALA A 135 -8.84 -0.57 -8.38
N ARG A 136 -8.34 0.58 -8.86
CA ARG A 136 -9.08 1.48 -9.75
C ARG A 136 -9.39 0.83 -11.10
N ALA A 137 -8.45 0.08 -11.67
CA ALA A 137 -8.67 -0.68 -12.90
C ALA A 137 -9.78 -1.72 -12.72
N TYR A 138 -9.78 -2.44 -11.60
CA TYR A 138 -10.87 -3.35 -11.24
C TYR A 138 -12.21 -2.63 -11.16
N MET A 139 -12.30 -1.54 -10.39
CA MET A 139 -13.55 -0.78 -10.23
C MET A 139 -14.06 -0.25 -11.57
N LYS A 140 -13.17 0.28 -12.42
CA LYS A 140 -13.51 0.72 -13.78
C LYS A 140 -14.05 -0.44 -14.63
N SER A 141 -13.44 -1.62 -14.54
CA SER A 141 -13.93 -2.83 -15.24
C SER A 141 -15.32 -3.29 -14.78
N LYS A 142 -15.74 -2.86 -13.58
CA LYS A 142 -17.09 -3.09 -13.02
C LYS A 142 -18.08 -1.97 -13.31
N GLY A 143 -17.69 -0.98 -14.11
CA GLY A 143 -18.55 0.13 -14.52
C GLY A 143 -18.56 1.32 -13.57
N VAL A 144 -17.54 1.46 -12.70
CA VAL A 144 -17.35 2.70 -11.94
C VAL A 144 -16.89 3.82 -12.88
N ASP A 145 -17.66 4.89 -12.94
CA ASP A 145 -17.48 6.07 -13.81
C ASP A 145 -17.01 7.32 -13.05
N GLY A 146 -16.79 7.21 -11.73
CA GLY A 146 -16.42 8.32 -10.86
C GLY A 146 -17.59 8.96 -10.12
N SER A 147 -18.84 8.65 -10.48
CA SER A 147 -20.03 9.13 -9.78
C SER A 147 -20.26 8.35 -8.47
N THR A 148 -20.80 9.02 -7.45
CA THR A 148 -21.21 8.35 -6.20
C THR A 148 -22.17 7.18 -6.45
N ALA A 149 -23.07 7.31 -7.43
CA ALA A 149 -24.02 6.27 -7.77
C ALA A 149 -23.34 4.98 -8.25
N SER A 150 -22.30 5.07 -9.08
CA SER A 150 -21.58 3.90 -9.58
C SER A 150 -20.75 3.21 -8.49
N TYR A 151 -20.11 3.96 -7.59
CA TYR A 151 -19.46 3.41 -6.40
C TYR A 151 -20.45 2.70 -5.46
N CYS A 152 -21.61 3.30 -5.20
CA CYS A 152 -22.64 2.67 -4.37
C CYS A 152 -23.21 1.39 -5.00
N LYS A 153 -23.41 1.38 -6.33
CA LYS A 153 -23.81 0.18 -7.07
C LYS A 153 -22.78 -0.93 -6.90
N LEU A 154 -21.51 -0.65 -7.19
CA LEU A 154 -20.44 -1.63 -7.01
C LEU A 154 -20.39 -2.15 -5.58
N GLY A 155 -20.44 -1.27 -4.59
CA GLY A 155 -20.37 -1.68 -3.18
C GLY A 155 -21.50 -2.64 -2.79
N ARG A 156 -22.73 -2.40 -3.23
CA ARG A 156 -23.85 -3.32 -3.00
C ARG A 156 -23.64 -4.67 -3.69
N GLU A 157 -23.12 -4.67 -4.91
CA GLU A 157 -22.83 -5.89 -5.67
C GLU A 157 -21.74 -6.73 -5.00
N GLU A 158 -20.63 -6.11 -4.56
CA GLU A 158 -19.55 -6.77 -3.83
C GLU A 158 -20.06 -7.39 -2.52
N ILE A 159 -20.88 -6.65 -1.75
CA ILE A 159 -21.51 -7.13 -0.51
C ILE A 159 -22.42 -8.33 -0.79
N ALA A 160 -23.31 -8.21 -1.78
CA ALA A 160 -24.25 -9.28 -2.11
C ALA A 160 -23.54 -10.55 -2.61
N ALA A 161 -22.48 -10.39 -3.39
CA ALA A 161 -21.68 -11.50 -3.90
C ALA A 161 -20.72 -12.10 -2.85
N ASN A 162 -20.67 -11.56 -1.63
CA ASN A 162 -19.73 -11.97 -0.56
C ASN A 162 -18.28 -12.06 -1.04
N THR A 163 -17.87 -11.11 -1.90
CA THR A 163 -16.47 -11.04 -2.32
C THR A 163 -15.58 -10.67 -1.15
N GLN A 164 -14.27 -10.78 -1.33
CA GLN A 164 -13.32 -10.36 -0.29
C GLN A 164 -13.47 -8.87 0.06
N ALA A 165 -13.72 -7.99 -0.93
CA ALA A 165 -13.99 -6.57 -0.69
C ALA A 165 -15.35 -6.37 0.00
N GLY A 166 -16.40 -7.06 -0.47
CA GLY A 166 -17.75 -7.02 0.11
C GLY A 166 -17.80 -7.47 1.57
N ALA A 167 -17.01 -8.49 1.94
CA ALA A 167 -16.91 -8.98 3.31
C ALA A 167 -16.37 -7.92 4.29
N LEU A 168 -15.58 -6.96 3.78
CA LEU A 168 -15.01 -5.83 4.52
C LEU A 168 -15.96 -4.62 4.60
N MET A 169 -17.10 -4.66 3.93
CA MET A 169 -18.08 -3.58 3.89
C MET A 169 -19.42 -4.01 4.50
N ARG A 170 -20.28 -3.02 4.75
CA ARG A 170 -21.69 -3.19 5.06
C ARG A 170 -22.49 -2.00 4.54
N ALA A 171 -23.73 -2.24 4.15
CA ALA A 171 -24.71 -1.18 4.04
C ALA A 171 -24.92 -0.54 5.42
N ARG A 172 -25.25 0.76 5.42
CA ARG A 172 -25.59 1.49 6.64
C ARG A 172 -26.96 1.10 7.16
#